data_AF-A0A089MX20-F1
#
_entry.id   AF-A0A089MX20-F1
#
_cell.length_a   1.000
_cell.length_b   1.000
_cell.length_c   1.000
_cell.angle_alpha   90.00
_cell.angle_beta   90.00
_cell.angle_gamma   90.00
#
_symmetry.space_group_name_H-M   'P 1'
#
loop_
_entity.id
_entity.type
_entity.pdbx_description
1 polymer ?
#
loop_
_entity_poly.entity_id
_entity_poly.type
_entity_poly.pdbx_seq_one_letter_code
_entity_poly.pdbx_strand_id
1 'polypeptide(L)'
;MDSRHSTVAENALLGLSYRSRSAALNEAYPRVLVLLAGHFIGMEEGYAAVRGLSTGNFRLRLWAEDHLLSTRSAGELARCTGVDDLIPPGQVHKLSPADADALLIPVLSLSLLSRLVQLDTGHPFVRLIVENLCAGKPVGALTLGAEPEHYRWSEQGLSQASPLLKENMRSMVATLSGYGIKLLSPADPGSWLSSSAVPPRKQVLTEEDILEAVKLARTSITLNGPAVITPLARDTARQYGIEIIHAGFE
;
A
#
# COMPACT_ATOMS: atom_id res chain seq x y z
N MET A 1 31.73 -10.34 6.31
CA MET A 1 30.64 -11.05 7.02
C MET A 1 29.35 -10.56 6.41
N ASP A 2 28.79 -11.30 5.45
CA ASP A 2 27.51 -10.96 4.79
C ASP A 2 26.52 -12.07 5.16
N SER A 3 25.93 -11.99 6.34
CA SER A 3 24.78 -12.80 6.70
C SER A 3 23.58 -12.28 5.93
N ARG A 4 23.51 -12.60 4.63
CA ARG A 4 22.37 -12.27 3.79
C ARG A 4 21.16 -13.04 4.31
N HIS A 5 20.22 -12.33 4.91
CA HIS A 5 18.91 -12.86 5.26
C HIS A 5 18.18 -13.20 3.96
N SER A 6 17.92 -14.49 3.73
CA SER A 6 17.13 -14.97 2.59
C SER A 6 15.66 -14.93 2.98
N THR A 7 14.84 -14.18 2.24
CA THR A 7 13.39 -14.11 2.42
C THR A 7 12.76 -15.49 2.20
N VAL A 8 13.25 -16.27 1.23
CA VAL A 8 12.82 -17.66 1.03
C VAL A 8 13.06 -18.50 2.29
N ALA A 9 14.27 -18.41 2.87
CA ALA A 9 14.61 -19.17 4.08
C ALA A 9 13.78 -18.71 5.29
N GLU A 10 13.57 -17.40 5.45
CA GLU A 10 12.75 -16.83 6.50
C GLU A 10 11.28 -17.26 6.40
N ASN A 11 10.69 -17.14 5.21
CA ASN A 11 9.32 -17.59 4.93
C ASN A 11 9.17 -19.09 5.22
N ALA A 12 10.16 -19.91 4.85
CA ALA A 12 10.17 -21.33 5.15
C ALA A 12 10.26 -21.61 6.66
N LEU A 13 11.18 -20.95 7.38
CA LEU A 13 11.34 -21.12 8.83
C LEU A 13 10.10 -20.68 9.62
N LEU A 14 9.45 -19.58 9.23
CA LEU A 14 8.17 -19.15 9.80
C LEU A 14 7.06 -20.18 9.53
N GLY A 15 6.99 -20.72 8.31
CA GLY A 15 6.06 -21.81 8.01
C GLY A 15 6.29 -23.05 8.87
N LEU A 16 7.55 -23.36 9.18
CA LEU A 16 7.93 -24.48 10.05
C LEU A 16 7.59 -24.22 11.53
N SER A 17 7.87 -23.02 12.05
CA SER A 17 7.66 -22.67 13.46
C SER A 17 6.17 -22.53 13.84
N TYR A 18 5.32 -22.23 12.86
CA TYR A 18 3.87 -22.19 13.00
C TYR A 18 3.16 -23.39 12.35
N ARG A 19 3.83 -24.54 12.16
CA ARG A 19 3.16 -25.78 11.75
C ARG A 19 1.94 -26.01 12.64
N SER A 20 0.74 -26.13 12.04
CA SER A 20 -0.59 -26.21 12.67
C SER A 20 -1.26 -24.91 13.17
N ARG A 21 -0.59 -23.76 13.08
CA ARG A 21 -1.11 -22.43 13.52
C ARG A 21 -1.09 -21.41 12.38
N SER A 22 -1.56 -21.80 11.20
CA SER A 22 -1.55 -20.94 10.00
C SER A 22 -2.32 -19.63 10.19
N ALA A 23 -3.40 -19.63 10.98
CA ALA A 23 -4.16 -18.41 11.29
C ALA A 23 -3.32 -17.41 12.10
N ALA A 24 -2.67 -17.87 13.18
CA ALA A 24 -1.79 -17.04 14.00
C ALA A 24 -0.57 -16.54 13.22
N LEU A 25 -0.05 -17.35 12.30
CA LEU A 25 1.03 -16.93 11.40
C LEU A 25 0.57 -15.82 10.44
N ASN A 26 -0.62 -15.93 9.86
CA ASN A 26 -1.14 -14.90 8.95
C ASN A 26 -1.48 -13.60 9.70
N GLU A 27 -1.88 -13.68 10.96
CA GLU A 27 -2.14 -12.51 11.80
C GLU A 27 -0.85 -11.80 12.22
N ALA A 28 0.16 -12.56 12.67
CA ALA A 28 1.44 -11.99 13.10
C ALA A 28 2.36 -11.61 11.94
N TYR A 29 2.28 -12.34 10.82
CA TYR A 29 3.12 -12.17 9.63
C TYR A 29 2.28 -12.32 8.35
N PRO A 30 1.46 -11.32 7.99
CA PRO A 30 0.63 -11.39 6.79
C PRO A 30 1.49 -11.52 5.52
N ARG A 31 0.97 -12.25 4.53
CA ARG A 31 1.60 -12.43 3.22
C ARG A 31 1.31 -11.21 2.36
N VAL A 32 2.36 -10.50 1.97
CA VAL A 32 2.25 -9.37 1.06
C VAL A 32 2.88 -9.77 -0.27
N LEU A 33 2.06 -9.77 -1.31
CA LEU A 33 2.54 -9.97 -2.66
C LEU A 33 2.83 -8.61 -3.31
N VAL A 34 4.08 -8.43 -3.72
CA VAL A 34 4.56 -7.21 -4.38
C VAL A 34 4.47 -7.40 -5.88
N LEU A 35 3.69 -6.55 -6.55
CA LEU A 35 3.47 -6.54 -8.00
C LEU A 35 4.37 -5.51 -8.66
N LEU A 36 5.54 -5.93 -9.10
CA LEU A 36 6.56 -5.05 -9.64
C LEU A 36 6.33 -4.84 -11.15
N ALA A 37 5.69 -3.72 -11.48
CA ALA A 37 5.59 -3.22 -12.84
C ALA A 37 6.81 -2.38 -13.18
N GLY A 38 7.28 -2.48 -14.43
CA GLY A 38 8.43 -1.70 -14.89
C GLY A 38 8.00 -0.32 -15.35
N HIS A 39 8.79 0.68 -14.98
CA HIS A 39 8.58 2.07 -15.38
C HIS A 39 9.92 2.82 -15.45
N PHE A 40 9.93 3.96 -16.12
CA PHE A 40 11.11 4.82 -16.20
C PHE A 40 11.20 5.82 -15.03
N ILE A 41 10.12 6.02 -14.26
CA ILE A 41 10.11 6.86 -13.04
C ILE A 41 9.70 6.02 -11.83
N GLY A 42 10.35 6.26 -10.70
CA GLY A 42 9.93 5.75 -9.39
C GLY A 42 10.41 4.34 -9.06
N MET A 43 11.23 3.70 -9.92
CA MET A 43 11.73 2.34 -9.68
C MET A 43 12.62 2.26 -8.44
N GLU A 44 13.55 3.19 -8.27
CA GLU A 44 14.48 3.16 -7.12
C GLU A 44 13.76 3.42 -5.80
N GLU A 45 12.78 4.33 -5.79
CA GLU A 45 11.90 4.55 -4.64
C GLU A 45 10.99 3.36 -4.38
N GLY A 46 10.43 2.74 -5.43
CA GLY A 46 9.63 1.53 -5.32
C GLY A 46 10.45 0.39 -4.70
N TYR A 47 11.69 0.20 -5.13
CA TYR A 47 12.63 -0.74 -4.53
C TYR A 47 12.93 -0.39 -3.07
N ALA A 48 13.15 0.89 -2.76
CA ALA A 48 13.39 1.36 -1.41
C ALA A 48 12.20 1.11 -0.47
N ALA A 49 10.98 1.30 -0.96
CA ALA A 49 9.77 1.03 -0.19
C ALA A 49 9.59 -0.48 0.09
N VAL A 50 9.93 -1.34 -0.88
CA VAL A 50 9.91 -2.80 -0.67
C VAL A 50 10.96 -3.21 0.37
N ARG A 51 12.18 -2.64 0.33
CA ARG A 51 13.20 -2.83 1.39
C ARG A 51 12.74 -2.30 2.74
N GLY A 52 11.99 -1.21 2.77
CA GLY A 52 11.38 -0.68 3.99
C GLY A 52 10.45 -1.71 4.63
N LEU A 53 9.61 -2.36 3.82
CA LEU A 53 8.68 -3.38 4.29
C LEU A 53 9.35 -4.65 4.80
N SER A 54 10.51 -5.04 4.29
CA SER A 54 11.22 -6.22 4.78
C SER A 54 11.73 -6.08 6.23
N THR A 55 11.65 -4.88 6.81
CA THR A 55 11.94 -4.65 8.24
C THR A 55 10.73 -4.85 9.15
N GLY A 56 9.53 -4.96 8.57
CA GLY A 56 8.30 -5.24 9.30
C GLY A 56 8.01 -6.74 9.44
N ASN A 57 6.97 -7.08 10.21
CA ASN A 57 6.51 -8.45 10.34
C ASN A 57 5.65 -8.86 9.13
N PHE A 58 6.27 -9.02 7.97
CA PHE A 58 5.60 -9.37 6.72
C PHE A 58 6.31 -10.53 6.02
N ARG A 59 5.53 -11.42 5.41
CA ARG A 59 6.07 -12.43 4.49
C ARG A 59 5.95 -11.90 3.08
N LEU A 60 7.06 -11.38 2.57
CA LEU A 60 7.12 -10.78 1.24
C LEU A 60 7.33 -11.85 0.17
N ARG A 61 6.65 -11.68 -0.96
CA ARG A 61 6.92 -12.40 -2.20
C ARG A 61 6.81 -11.42 -3.36
N LEU A 62 7.68 -11.55 -4.34
CA LEU A 62 7.78 -10.61 -5.46
C LEU A 62 7.31 -11.25 -6.76
N TRP A 63 6.40 -10.59 -7.46
CA TRP A 63 6.06 -10.91 -8.84
C TRP A 63 6.43 -9.73 -9.74
N ALA A 64 7.43 -9.92 -10.60
CA ALA A 64 7.86 -8.94 -11.59
C ALA A 64 7.25 -9.25 -12.97
N GLU A 65 6.95 -8.21 -13.74
CA GLU A 65 6.54 -8.37 -15.14
C GLU A 65 7.67 -8.97 -15.99
N ASP A 66 7.31 -9.74 -17.03
CA ASP A 66 8.28 -10.45 -17.87
C ASP A 66 9.31 -9.52 -18.53
N HIS A 67 8.89 -8.32 -18.91
CA HIS A 67 9.79 -7.34 -19.53
C HIS A 67 10.88 -6.85 -18.55
N LEU A 68 10.59 -6.75 -17.24
CA LEU A 68 11.61 -6.47 -16.22
C LEU A 68 12.57 -7.65 -16.09
N LEU A 69 12.06 -8.88 -16.12
CA LEU A 69 12.88 -10.08 -16.05
C LEU A 69 13.73 -10.30 -17.31
N SER A 70 13.37 -9.69 -18.44
CA SER A 70 14.16 -9.71 -19.67
C SER A 70 15.36 -8.74 -19.62
N THR A 71 15.29 -7.70 -18.79
CA THR A 71 16.33 -6.65 -18.67
C THR A 71 17.13 -6.76 -17.39
N ARG A 72 16.57 -7.38 -16.34
CA ARG A 72 17.20 -7.61 -15.04
C ARG A 72 17.02 -9.05 -14.63
N SER A 73 18.10 -9.68 -14.21
CA SER A 73 18.07 -11.02 -13.62
C SER A 73 17.30 -11.03 -12.29
N ALA A 74 16.78 -12.20 -11.92
CA ALA A 74 16.14 -12.39 -10.61
C ALA A 74 17.05 -11.99 -9.45
N GLY A 75 18.36 -12.26 -9.56
CA GLY A 75 19.35 -11.87 -8.56
C GLY A 75 19.55 -10.35 -8.46
N GLU A 76 19.44 -9.62 -9.57
CA GLU A 76 19.47 -8.15 -9.55
C GLU A 76 18.23 -7.57 -8.89
N LEU A 77 17.05 -8.09 -9.23
CA LEU A 77 15.80 -7.69 -8.58
C LEU A 77 15.82 -7.98 -7.08
N ALA A 78 16.35 -9.13 -6.66
CA ALA A 78 16.51 -9.45 -5.25
C ALA A 78 17.48 -8.49 -4.54
N ARG A 79 18.58 -8.09 -5.18
CA ARG A 79 19.49 -7.07 -4.64
C ARG A 79 18.84 -5.69 -4.52
N CYS A 80 18.06 -5.30 -5.53
CA CYS A 80 17.36 -4.02 -5.52
C CYS A 80 16.25 -4.00 -4.46
N THR A 81 15.42 -5.04 -4.38
CA THR A 81 14.23 -5.06 -3.52
C THR A 81 14.48 -5.58 -2.11
N GLY A 82 15.58 -6.31 -1.89
CA GLY A 82 15.81 -7.07 -0.67
C GLY A 82 15.00 -8.37 -0.56
N VAL A 83 14.25 -8.75 -1.59
CA VAL A 83 13.36 -9.91 -1.60
C VAL A 83 13.84 -10.94 -2.61
N ASP A 84 14.30 -12.10 -2.14
CA ASP A 84 14.75 -13.21 -3.00
C ASP A 84 13.68 -14.28 -3.27
N ASP A 85 12.50 -14.17 -2.64
CA ASP A 85 11.31 -14.99 -2.93
C ASP A 85 10.55 -14.43 -4.14
N LEU A 86 11.06 -14.71 -5.36
CA LEU A 86 10.44 -14.31 -6.63
C LEU A 86 9.52 -15.40 -7.18
N ILE A 87 8.37 -14.98 -7.72
CA ILE A 87 7.45 -15.87 -8.43
C ILE A 87 8.04 -16.20 -9.81
N PRO A 88 8.22 -17.49 -10.15
CA PRO A 88 8.67 -17.88 -11.47
C PRO A 88 7.62 -17.54 -12.56
N PRO A 89 8.04 -17.11 -13.77
CA PRO A 89 7.14 -16.73 -14.87
C PRO A 89 6.06 -17.78 -15.19
N GLY A 90 6.37 -19.08 -15.09
CA GLY A 90 5.43 -20.18 -15.35
C GLY A 90 4.41 -20.49 -14.23
N GLN A 91 4.53 -19.85 -13.06
CA GLN A 91 3.63 -20.09 -11.92
C GLN A 91 2.58 -19.00 -11.74
N VAL A 92 2.67 -17.92 -12.51
CA VAL A 92 1.81 -16.74 -12.45
C VAL A 92 0.32 -17.09 -12.60
N HIS A 93 -0.03 -17.97 -13.54
CA HIS A 93 -1.42 -18.33 -13.80
C HIS A 93 -2.09 -19.10 -12.64
N LYS A 94 -1.29 -19.62 -11.70
CA LYS A 94 -1.78 -20.34 -10.52
C LYS A 94 -2.06 -19.42 -9.34
N LEU A 95 -1.66 -18.15 -9.42
CA LEU A 95 -1.91 -17.20 -8.36
C LEU A 95 -3.39 -16.90 -8.26
N SER A 96 -3.87 -16.99 -7.03
CA SER A 96 -5.22 -16.69 -6.62
C SER A 96 -5.19 -15.65 -5.49
N PRO A 97 -6.32 -15.00 -5.20
CA PRO A 97 -6.43 -14.15 -4.02
C PRO A 97 -6.03 -14.86 -2.73
N ALA A 98 -6.19 -16.19 -2.60
CA ALA A 98 -5.85 -16.93 -1.39
C ALA A 98 -4.33 -16.96 -1.07
N ASP A 99 -3.50 -16.65 -2.06
CA ASP A 99 -2.03 -16.71 -1.95
C ASP A 99 -1.42 -15.48 -1.27
N ALA A 100 -2.16 -14.38 -1.19
CA ALA A 100 -1.74 -13.14 -0.55
C ALA A 100 -2.81 -12.66 0.43
N ASP A 101 -2.38 -12.10 1.56
CA ASP A 101 -3.29 -11.42 2.50
C ASP A 101 -3.42 -9.94 2.12
N ALA A 102 -2.48 -9.42 1.32
CA ALA A 102 -2.46 -8.06 0.81
C ALA A 102 -1.61 -7.92 -0.47
N LEU A 103 -1.89 -6.90 -1.30
CA LEU A 103 -1.11 -6.57 -2.49
C LEU A 103 -0.43 -5.20 -2.42
N LEU A 104 0.84 -5.13 -2.79
CA LEU A 104 1.57 -3.88 -2.93
C LEU A 104 1.96 -3.63 -4.38
N ILE A 105 1.70 -2.43 -4.88
CA ILE A 105 2.15 -1.93 -6.18
C ILE A 105 3.20 -0.85 -5.91
N PRO A 106 4.50 -1.19 -5.85
CA PRO A 106 5.55 -0.26 -5.47
C PRO A 106 5.83 0.80 -6.55
N VAL A 107 5.40 0.55 -7.79
CA VAL A 107 5.50 1.49 -8.89
C VAL A 107 4.25 1.40 -9.74
N LEU A 108 3.46 2.46 -9.74
CA LEU A 108 2.29 2.57 -10.59
C LEU A 108 2.68 3.16 -11.94
N SER A 109 2.99 2.29 -12.92
CA SER A 109 3.29 2.71 -14.29
C SER A 109 2.04 3.26 -14.98
N LEU A 110 2.21 4.13 -15.98
CA LEU A 110 1.09 4.69 -16.75
C LEU A 110 0.29 3.59 -17.48
N SER A 111 0.97 2.54 -17.94
CA SER A 111 0.33 1.39 -18.58
C SER A 111 -0.55 0.61 -17.60
N LEU A 112 -0.03 0.33 -16.39
CA LEU A 112 -0.80 -0.36 -15.35
C LEU A 112 -1.97 0.51 -14.86
N LEU A 113 -1.72 1.82 -14.65
CA LEU A 113 -2.75 2.79 -14.27
C LEU A 113 -3.92 2.80 -15.26
N SER A 114 -3.63 2.96 -16.55
CA SER A 114 -4.65 3.00 -17.61
C SER A 114 -5.46 1.70 -17.66
N ARG A 115 -4.79 0.54 -17.59
CA ARG A 115 -5.46 -0.77 -17.59
C ARG A 115 -6.30 -1.00 -16.34
N LEU A 116 -5.83 -0.57 -15.17
CA LEU A 116 -6.59 -0.66 -13.92
C LEU A 116 -7.86 0.19 -13.98
N VAL A 117 -7.78 1.43 -14.50
CA VAL A 117 -8.95 2.30 -14.66
C VAL A 117 -10.00 1.67 -15.58
N GLN A 118 -9.54 1.02 -16.66
CA GLN A 118 -10.39 0.30 -17.60
C GLN A 118 -10.85 -1.08 -17.10
N LEU A 119 -10.36 -1.53 -15.94
CA LEU A 119 -10.57 -2.89 -15.42
C LEU A 119 -10.22 -3.98 -16.46
N ASP A 120 -9.14 -3.77 -17.22
CA ASP A 120 -8.65 -4.73 -18.22
C ASP A 120 -8.04 -5.97 -17.55
N THR A 121 -8.90 -6.90 -17.13
CA THR A 121 -8.52 -8.17 -16.51
C THR A 121 -7.83 -9.14 -17.47
N GLY A 122 -7.63 -8.76 -18.75
CA GLY A 122 -6.71 -9.46 -19.64
C GLY A 122 -5.26 -9.34 -19.17
N HIS A 123 -4.92 -8.28 -18.44
CA HIS A 123 -3.61 -8.14 -17.82
C HIS A 123 -3.52 -8.90 -16.48
N PRO A 124 -2.51 -9.77 -16.28
CA PRO A 124 -2.42 -10.62 -15.09
C PRO A 124 -2.41 -9.85 -13.76
N PHE A 125 -1.71 -8.71 -13.67
CA PHE A 125 -1.74 -7.87 -12.47
C PHE A 125 -3.12 -7.28 -12.22
N VAL A 126 -3.79 -6.77 -13.26
CA VAL A 126 -5.11 -6.14 -13.13
C VAL A 126 -6.12 -7.17 -12.66
N ARG A 127 -6.12 -8.36 -13.27
CA ARG A 127 -6.93 -9.49 -12.83
C ARG A 127 -6.75 -9.76 -11.34
N LEU A 128 -5.50 -9.94 -10.89
CA LEU A 128 -5.24 -10.28 -9.48
C LEU A 128 -5.61 -9.14 -8.53
N ILE A 129 -5.36 -7.88 -8.91
CA ILE A 129 -5.73 -6.70 -8.13
C ILE A 129 -7.25 -6.63 -7.95
N VAL A 130 -8.01 -6.76 -9.05
CA VAL A 130 -9.48 -6.74 -9.02
C VAL A 130 -10.02 -7.89 -8.18
N GLU A 131 -9.51 -9.10 -8.36
CA GLU A 131 -9.93 -10.27 -7.56
C GLU A 131 -9.64 -10.06 -6.05
N ASN A 132 -8.52 -9.43 -5.68
CA ASN A 132 -8.21 -9.12 -4.28
C ASN A 132 -9.11 -8.01 -3.72
N LEU A 133 -9.39 -6.96 -4.50
CA LEU A 133 -10.33 -5.90 -4.11
C LEU A 133 -11.73 -6.49 -3.86
N CYS A 134 -12.22 -7.35 -4.76
CA CYS A 134 -13.50 -8.04 -4.60
C CYS A 134 -13.52 -8.98 -3.39
N ALA A 135 -12.37 -9.57 -3.02
CA ALA A 135 -12.22 -10.37 -1.82
C ALA A 135 -12.11 -9.54 -0.52
N GLY A 136 -12.22 -8.21 -0.61
CA GLY A 136 -12.07 -7.30 0.53
C GLY A 136 -10.64 -7.21 1.06
N LYS A 137 -9.66 -7.63 0.25
CA LYS A 137 -8.25 -7.62 0.65
C LYS A 137 -7.63 -6.25 0.39
N PRO A 138 -6.74 -5.79 1.29
CA PRO A 138 -6.04 -4.54 1.08
C PRO A 138 -5.21 -4.59 -0.19
N VAL A 139 -5.22 -3.47 -0.92
CA VAL A 139 -4.32 -3.18 -2.03
C VAL A 139 -3.73 -1.79 -1.81
N GLY A 140 -2.41 -1.68 -1.80
CA GLY A 140 -1.68 -0.42 -1.67
C GLY A 140 -0.85 -0.12 -2.90
N ALA A 141 -0.76 1.14 -3.32
CA ALA A 141 0.01 1.57 -4.48
C ALA A 141 0.79 2.85 -4.22
N LEU A 142 2.07 2.89 -4.61
CA LEU A 142 2.86 4.12 -4.62
C LEU A 142 2.59 4.93 -5.90
N THR A 143 2.33 6.23 -5.73
CA THR A 143 1.87 7.11 -6.81
C THR A 143 3.00 7.81 -7.58
N LEU A 144 4.26 7.64 -7.15
CA LEU A 144 5.46 8.25 -7.76
C LEU A 144 5.52 8.14 -9.29
N GLY A 145 5.12 7.00 -9.85
CA GLY A 145 5.10 6.73 -11.29
C GLY A 145 3.91 7.33 -12.05
N ALA A 146 2.91 7.82 -11.33
CA ALA A 146 1.60 8.25 -11.83
C ALA A 146 1.26 9.72 -11.52
N GLU A 147 2.04 10.39 -10.66
CA GLU A 147 1.87 11.80 -10.33
C GLU A 147 2.80 12.69 -11.17
N PRO A 148 2.29 13.38 -12.19
CA PRO A 148 3.11 14.16 -13.13
C PRO A 148 3.74 15.42 -12.51
N GLU A 149 3.31 15.81 -11.31
CA GLU A 149 3.80 16.97 -10.56
C GLU A 149 4.94 16.60 -9.61
N HIS A 150 5.23 15.31 -9.44
CA HIS A 150 6.32 14.86 -8.60
C HIS A 150 7.68 15.29 -9.15
N TYR A 151 8.60 15.77 -8.30
CA TYR A 151 9.87 16.39 -8.72
C TYR A 151 10.70 15.51 -9.68
N ARG A 152 10.64 14.18 -9.52
CA ARG A 152 11.28 13.19 -10.40
C ARG A 152 10.88 13.31 -11.88
N TRP A 153 9.66 13.75 -12.18
CA TRP A 153 9.24 14.00 -13.57
C TRP A 153 10.01 15.17 -14.18
N SER A 154 10.29 16.21 -13.39
CA SER A 154 11.09 17.35 -13.84
C SER A 154 12.56 17.00 -14.03
N GLU A 155 13.14 16.18 -13.16
CA GLU A 155 14.53 15.70 -13.28
C GLU A 155 14.77 14.88 -14.54
N GLN A 156 13.76 14.17 -15.02
CA GLN A 156 13.79 13.38 -16.26
C GLN A 156 13.42 14.20 -17.50
N GLY A 157 13.21 15.53 -17.38
CA GLY A 157 12.82 16.39 -18.49
C GLY A 157 11.37 16.23 -18.96
N LEU A 158 10.53 15.55 -18.17
CA LEU A 158 9.14 15.21 -18.51
C LEU A 158 8.12 16.18 -17.90
N SER A 159 8.58 17.29 -17.33
CA SER A 159 7.71 18.37 -16.82
C SER A 159 6.88 19.06 -17.92
N GLN A 160 7.26 18.89 -19.19
CA GLN A 160 6.61 19.47 -20.37
C GLN A 160 5.38 18.69 -20.85
N ALA A 161 4.95 17.64 -20.12
CA ALA A 161 3.69 16.97 -20.42
C ALA A 161 2.53 17.98 -20.51
N SER A 162 1.68 17.82 -21.52
CA SER A 162 0.59 18.77 -21.76
C SER A 162 -0.35 18.85 -20.56
N PRO A 163 -0.95 20.02 -20.27
CA PRO A 163 -1.86 20.18 -19.12
C PRO A 163 -3.00 19.15 -19.13
N LEU A 164 -3.56 18.85 -20.30
CA LEU A 164 -4.62 17.85 -20.46
C LEU A 164 -4.14 16.43 -20.11
N LEU A 165 -2.91 16.07 -20.48
CA LEU A 165 -2.35 14.76 -20.10
C LEU A 165 -2.18 14.67 -18.58
N LYS A 166 -1.70 15.73 -17.94
CA LYS A 166 -1.54 15.78 -16.47
C LYS A 166 -2.89 15.64 -15.77
N GLU A 167 -3.93 16.32 -16.26
CA GLU A 167 -5.29 16.21 -15.75
C GLU A 167 -5.83 14.78 -15.87
N ASN A 168 -5.66 14.16 -17.04
CA ASN A 168 -6.07 12.77 -17.26
C ASN A 168 -5.35 11.81 -16.30
N MET A 169 -4.06 12.01 -16.05
CA MET A 169 -3.31 11.22 -15.09
C MET A 169 -3.85 11.38 -13.66
N ARG A 170 -4.12 12.62 -13.22
CA ARG A 170 -4.72 12.90 -11.90
C ARG A 170 -6.09 12.23 -11.77
N SER A 171 -6.93 12.32 -12.80
CA SER A 171 -8.25 11.67 -12.85
C SER A 171 -8.15 10.14 -12.76
N MET A 172 -7.19 9.53 -13.47
CA MET A 172 -6.95 8.09 -13.38
C MET A 172 -6.52 7.66 -11.97
N VAL A 173 -5.60 8.40 -11.33
CA VAL A 173 -5.16 8.12 -9.96
C VAL A 173 -6.33 8.26 -8.96
N ALA A 174 -7.16 9.28 -9.11
CA ALA A 174 -8.35 9.47 -8.29
C ALA A 174 -9.36 8.31 -8.47
N THR A 175 -9.53 7.83 -9.72
CA THR A 175 -10.38 6.67 -10.01
C THR A 175 -9.90 5.40 -9.31
N LEU A 176 -8.60 5.14 -9.27
CA LEU A 176 -8.05 3.99 -8.54
C LEU A 176 -8.33 4.05 -7.04
N SER A 177 -8.22 5.23 -6.44
CA SER A 177 -8.60 5.43 -5.04
C SER A 177 -10.08 5.08 -4.81
N GLY A 178 -10.95 5.46 -5.76
CA GLY A 178 -12.38 5.11 -5.75
C GLY A 178 -12.67 3.60 -5.83
N TYR A 179 -11.76 2.79 -6.39
CA TYR A 179 -11.86 1.33 -6.38
C TYR A 179 -11.44 0.69 -5.05
N GLY A 180 -10.94 1.48 -4.08
CA GLY A 180 -10.45 0.99 -2.80
C GLY A 180 -8.94 0.71 -2.76
N ILE A 181 -8.19 1.10 -3.80
CA ILE A 181 -6.72 1.05 -3.77
C ILE A 181 -6.20 2.21 -2.91
N LYS A 182 -5.45 1.88 -1.85
CA LYS A 182 -4.86 2.89 -0.98
C LYS A 182 -3.62 3.47 -1.64
N LEU A 183 -3.65 4.78 -1.89
CA LEU A 183 -2.51 5.53 -2.40
C LEU A 183 -1.52 5.79 -1.25
N LEU A 184 -0.29 5.32 -1.40
CA LEU A 184 0.72 5.31 -0.34
C LEU A 184 1.76 6.40 -0.58
N SER A 185 2.25 6.96 0.52
CA SER A 185 3.47 7.75 0.53
C SER A 185 4.70 6.82 0.62
N PRO A 186 5.82 7.13 -0.05
CA PRO A 186 7.05 6.34 0.04
C PRO A 186 7.63 6.27 1.46
N ALA A 187 7.25 7.22 2.33
CA ALA A 187 7.73 7.31 3.71
C ALA A 187 7.07 6.28 4.65
N ASP A 188 5.89 5.75 4.32
CA ASP A 188 5.19 4.78 5.14
C ASP A 188 4.43 3.75 4.28
N PRO A 189 5.16 2.82 3.64
CA PRO A 189 4.56 1.80 2.81
C PRO A 189 3.83 0.71 3.60
N GLY A 190 3.79 0.76 4.94
CA GLY A 190 3.18 -0.30 5.79
C GLY A 190 1.83 0.08 6.40
N SER A 191 1.52 1.37 6.52
CA SER A 191 0.29 1.92 7.13
C SER A 191 -1.04 1.32 6.64
N TRP A 192 -1.09 0.89 5.38
CA TRP A 192 -2.31 0.42 4.71
C TRP A 192 -2.77 -0.99 5.12
N LEU A 193 -1.85 -1.80 5.68
CA LEU A 193 -2.11 -3.17 6.13
C LEU A 193 -2.86 -3.18 7.47
N SER A 194 -2.62 -2.18 8.32
CA SER A 194 -3.29 -2.01 9.62
C SER A 194 -4.79 -1.70 9.49
N SER A 195 -5.26 -1.33 8.31
CA SER A 195 -6.66 -0.93 8.08
C SER A 195 -7.52 -2.00 7.39
N SER A 196 -7.13 -3.29 7.43
CA SER A 196 -7.96 -4.39 6.89
C SER A 196 -8.16 -5.60 7.81
N ALA A 197 -7.76 -5.52 9.08
CA ALA A 197 -7.98 -6.61 10.04
C ALA A 197 -8.39 -6.14 11.44
N VAL A 198 -8.94 -4.92 11.56
CA VAL A 198 -9.59 -4.47 12.79
C VAL A 198 -10.94 -3.90 12.38
N PRO A 199 -12.09 -4.46 12.83
CA PRO A 199 -13.35 -3.71 12.74
C PRO A 199 -13.09 -2.35 13.38
N PRO A 200 -13.58 -1.21 12.85
CA PRO A 200 -13.20 0.12 13.34
C PRO A 200 -13.29 0.13 14.86
N ARG A 201 -12.13 0.07 15.52
CA ARG A 201 -12.08 0.13 16.98
C ARG A 201 -12.65 1.50 17.28
N LYS A 202 -13.76 1.52 18.02
CA LYS A 202 -14.45 2.75 18.37
C LYS A 202 -13.41 3.76 18.84
N GLN A 203 -13.22 4.84 18.08
CA GLN A 203 -12.23 5.85 18.40
C GLN A 203 -12.67 6.49 19.72
N VAL A 204 -11.91 6.32 20.80
CA VAL A 204 -12.24 6.95 22.09
C VAL A 204 -11.60 8.32 22.12
N LEU A 205 -12.40 9.38 22.24
CA LEU A 205 -11.92 10.75 22.37
C LEU A 205 -11.83 11.11 23.86
N THR A 206 -10.62 11.38 24.36
CA THR A 206 -10.36 11.74 25.76
C THR A 206 -10.13 13.25 25.93
N GLU A 207 -10.03 13.70 27.18
CA GLU A 207 -9.77 15.12 27.49
C GLU A 207 -8.42 15.59 26.94
N GLU A 208 -7.40 14.71 27.00
CA GLU A 208 -6.05 15.00 26.53
C GLU A 208 -6.04 15.34 25.04
N ASP A 209 -6.83 14.62 24.22
CA ASP A 209 -6.96 14.86 22.78
C ASP A 209 -7.50 16.27 22.48
N ILE A 210 -8.45 16.75 23.30
CA ILE A 210 -9.00 18.10 23.18
C ILE A 210 -7.96 19.14 23.56
N LEU A 211 -7.24 18.93 24.66
CA LEU A 211 -6.20 19.86 25.12
C LEU A 211 -5.06 19.97 24.12
N GLU A 212 -4.70 18.87 23.43
CA GLU A 212 -3.75 18.91 22.33
C GLU A 212 -4.28 19.70 21.12
N ALA A 213 -5.56 19.53 20.77
CA ALA A 213 -6.18 20.31 19.70
C ALA A 213 -6.20 21.82 20.01
N VAL A 214 -6.44 22.19 21.28
CA VAL A 214 -6.34 23.59 21.75
C VAL A 214 -4.92 24.12 21.61
N LYS A 215 -3.90 23.35 22.03
CA LYS A 215 -2.49 23.73 21.88
C LYS A 215 -2.09 23.95 20.43
N LEU A 216 -2.69 23.17 19.52
CA LEU A 216 -2.47 23.27 18.07
C LEU A 216 -3.37 24.32 17.40
N ALA A 217 -4.10 25.13 18.17
CA ALA A 217 -5.03 26.16 17.69
C ALA A 217 -6.08 25.63 16.70
N ARG A 218 -6.49 24.36 16.86
CA ARG A 218 -7.54 23.75 16.06
C ARG A 218 -8.91 24.10 16.63
N THR A 219 -9.84 24.47 15.76
CA THR A 219 -11.23 24.76 16.11
C THR A 219 -12.16 23.55 15.93
N SER A 220 -11.68 22.48 15.30
CA SER A 220 -12.48 21.28 15.10
C SER A 220 -11.64 20.00 15.08
N ILE A 221 -12.30 18.89 15.42
CA ILE A 221 -11.77 17.51 15.38
C ILE A 221 -12.74 16.67 14.55
N THR A 222 -12.24 16.13 13.45
CA THR A 222 -13.03 15.24 12.56
C THR A 222 -12.81 13.78 12.94
N LEU A 223 -13.90 13.07 13.22
CA LEU A 223 -13.94 11.65 13.55
C LEU A 223 -14.32 10.85 12.30
N ASN A 224 -13.48 9.89 11.91
CA ASN A 224 -13.63 9.13 10.66
C ASN A 224 -14.40 7.81 10.85
N GLY A 225 -15.25 7.72 11.88
CA GLY A 225 -16.01 6.50 12.19
C GLY A 225 -16.77 6.57 13.52
N PRO A 226 -17.41 5.46 13.96
CA PRO A 226 -18.12 5.42 15.24
C PRO A 226 -17.13 5.62 16.39
N ALA A 227 -17.25 6.75 17.10
CA ALA A 227 -16.37 7.16 18.17
C ALA A 227 -17.10 7.21 19.52
N VAL A 228 -16.39 6.89 20.60
CA VAL A 228 -16.88 7.05 21.98
C VAL A 228 -16.23 8.31 22.55
N ILE A 229 -17.02 9.37 22.69
CA ILE A 229 -16.57 10.60 23.31
C ILE A 229 -16.72 10.45 24.82
N THR A 230 -15.63 10.55 25.58
CA THR A 230 -15.72 10.54 27.04
C THR A 230 -16.47 11.78 27.54
N PRO A 231 -17.20 11.72 28.67
CA PRO A 231 -17.91 12.89 29.21
C PRO A 231 -16.97 14.09 29.40
N LEU A 232 -15.75 13.83 29.88
CA LEU A 232 -14.75 14.86 30.12
C LEU A 232 -14.27 15.50 28.80
N ALA A 233 -14.00 14.72 27.76
CA ALA A 233 -13.67 15.25 26.43
C ALA A 233 -14.79 16.16 25.87
N ARG A 234 -16.06 15.77 26.08
CA ARG A 234 -17.21 16.56 25.62
C ARG A 234 -17.31 17.91 26.33
N ASP A 235 -17.07 17.92 27.64
CA ASP A 235 -17.13 19.13 28.45
C ASP A 235 -15.96 20.06 28.14
N THR A 236 -14.74 19.51 28.00
CA THR A 236 -13.55 20.27 27.62
C THR A 236 -13.66 20.84 26.21
N ALA A 237 -14.22 20.10 25.25
CA ALA A 237 -14.45 20.61 23.89
C ALA A 237 -15.40 21.82 23.89
N ARG A 238 -16.47 21.79 24.70
CA ARG A 238 -17.38 22.93 24.87
C ARG A 238 -16.70 24.12 25.53
N GLN A 239 -15.87 23.88 26.54
CA GLN A 239 -15.16 24.94 27.26
C GLN A 239 -14.19 25.71 26.34
N TYR A 240 -13.52 25.02 25.43
CA TYR A 240 -12.54 25.61 24.52
C TYR A 240 -13.07 25.92 23.11
N GLY A 241 -14.37 25.70 22.87
CA GLY A 241 -15.00 26.00 21.58
C GLY A 241 -14.54 25.11 20.42
N ILE A 242 -14.16 23.86 20.70
CA ILE A 242 -13.77 22.89 19.67
C ILE A 242 -14.99 22.11 19.19
N GLU A 243 -15.23 22.13 17.88
CA GLU A 243 -16.30 21.38 17.23
C GLU A 243 -15.87 19.93 16.93
N ILE A 244 -16.69 18.96 17.32
CA ILE A 244 -16.45 17.54 17.04
C ILE A 244 -17.32 17.14 15.84
N ILE A 245 -16.70 16.94 14.68
CA ILE A 245 -17.36 16.66 13.39
C ILE A 245 -17.29 15.16 13.12
N HIS A 246 -18.40 14.52 12.75
CA HIS A 246 -18.40 13.12 12.31
C HIS A 246 -18.36 13.07 10.78
N ALA A 247 -17.27 12.57 10.21
CA ALA A 247 -17.19 12.32 8.77
C ALA A 247 -17.83 10.96 8.47
N GLY A 248 -19.11 10.98 8.06
CA GLY A 248 -19.81 9.84 7.47
C GLY A 248 -21.03 9.34 8.25
N PHE A 249 -22.19 9.91 7.93
CA PHE A 249 -23.48 9.22 7.83
C PHE A 249 -24.36 10.04 6.87
N GLU A 250 -24.22 9.79 5.57
CA GLU A 250 -25.30 9.85 4.58
C GLU A 250 -25.29 8.50 3.83
#